data_AF-A0A0S8CRL2-F1
#
_entry.id   AF-A0A0S8CRL2-F1
#
_cell.length_a   1.000
_cell.length_b   1.000
_cell.length_c   1.000
_cell.angle_alpha   90.00
_cell.angle_beta   90.00
_cell.angle_gamma   90.00
#
_symmetry.space_group_name_H-M   'P 1'
#
loop_
_entity.id
_entity.type
_entity.pdbx_description
1 polymer ?
#
loop_
_entity_poly.entity_id
_entity_poly.type
_entity_poly.pdbx_seq_one_letter_code
_entity_poly.pdbx_strand_id
1 'polypeptide(L)'
;MAEEIKGGCARPTGGPVGEEAPPEANREKQTMQEGKKMIQVGKKAPDFTAPGFHKDIFVNVKLSDYLGKWVLLCFYPGDFTFV
;
A
#
# COMPACT_ATOMS: atom_id res chain seq x y z
N MET A 1 -12.12 -9.37 2.98
CA MET A 1 -11.36 -10.58 2.59
C MET A 1 -10.69 -10.20 1.29
N ALA A 2 -9.38 -10.47 1.13
CA ALA A 2 -8.62 -10.01 -0.02
C ALA A 2 -9.26 -10.46 -1.34
N GLU A 3 -9.36 -9.54 -2.30
CA GLU A 3 -10.06 -9.76 -3.58
C GLU A 3 -9.11 -10.41 -4.59
N GLU A 4 -9.58 -11.38 -5.36
CA GLU A 4 -8.75 -12.08 -6.35
C GLU A 4 -8.45 -11.20 -7.57
N ILE A 5 -7.20 -11.21 -8.05
CA ILE A 5 -6.77 -10.49 -9.24
C ILE A 5 -6.37 -11.50 -10.33
N LYS A 6 -6.84 -11.30 -11.57
CA LYS A 6 -6.33 -12.04 -12.73
C LYS A 6 -4.86 -11.66 -12.96
N GLY A 7 -3.95 -12.61 -12.74
CA GLY A 7 -2.52 -12.43 -13.02
C GLY A 7 -2.26 -12.11 -14.49
N GLY A 8 -1.44 -11.10 -14.77
CA GLY A 8 -1.05 -10.67 -16.10
C GLY A 8 0.09 -9.66 -16.06
N CYS A 9 0.62 -9.24 -17.22
CA CYS A 9 1.75 -8.30 -17.33
C CYS A 9 1.44 -6.86 -16.88
N ALA A 10 0.26 -6.60 -16.32
CA ALA A 10 -0.10 -5.29 -15.82
C ALA A 10 0.68 -4.97 -14.54
N ARG A 11 1.16 -3.73 -14.41
CA ARG A 11 1.87 -3.30 -13.21
C ARG A 11 0.95 -3.39 -11.99
N PRO A 12 1.40 -3.99 -10.88
CA PRO A 12 0.66 -3.97 -9.63
C PRO A 12 0.40 -2.53 -9.17
N THR A 13 -0.87 -2.11 -9.11
CA THR A 13 -1.29 -0.82 -8.57
C THR A 13 -1.59 -0.95 -7.07
N GLY A 14 -0.67 -0.47 -6.24
CA GLY A 14 -0.85 -0.31 -4.80
C GLY A 14 -0.72 1.16 -4.39
N GLY A 15 -1.26 1.52 -3.23
CA GLY A 15 -1.23 2.89 -2.73
C GLY A 15 -2.09 3.11 -1.48
N PRO A 16 -2.05 4.32 -0.89
CA PRO A 16 -2.95 4.68 0.19
C PRO A 16 -4.41 4.69 -0.29
N VAL A 17 -5.32 4.23 0.57
CA VAL A 17 -6.75 4.18 0.24
C VAL A 17 -7.32 5.60 0.21
N GLY A 18 -7.83 6.02 -0.94
CA GLY A 18 -8.49 7.33 -1.12
C GLY A 18 -7.65 8.40 -1.82
N GLU A 19 -6.47 8.07 -2.35
CA GLU A 19 -5.69 8.95 -3.21
C GLU A 19 -5.94 8.58 -4.68
N GLU A 20 -6.79 9.35 -5.37
CA GLU A 20 -6.86 9.28 -6.84
C GLU A 20 -5.57 9.89 -7.40
N ALA A 21 -4.94 9.21 -8.36
CA ALA A 21 -3.77 9.73 -9.05
C ALA A 21 -4.07 11.14 -9.60
N PRO A 22 -3.28 12.18 -9.25
CA PRO A 22 -3.51 13.52 -9.77
C PRO A 22 -3.49 13.50 -11.31
N PRO A 23 -4.40 14.19 -12.00
CA PRO A 23 -4.30 14.36 -13.43
C PRO A 23 -2.99 15.09 -13.76
N GLU A 24 -2.21 14.54 -14.69
CA GLU A 24 -0.99 15.17 -15.18
C GLU A 24 -1.32 16.49 -15.90
N ALA A 25 -1.33 17.61 -15.19
CA ALA A 25 -1.19 18.92 -15.79
C ALA A 25 -0.71 19.98 -14.77
N ASN A 26 0.39 20.63 -15.15
CA ASN A 26 0.98 21.86 -14.62
C ASN A 26 1.93 21.75 -13.41
N ARG A 27 3.24 21.74 -13.72
CA ARG A 27 4.35 21.96 -12.80
C ARG A 27 4.43 23.44 -12.43
N GLU A 28 3.72 23.84 -11.37
CA GLU A 28 4.08 25.04 -10.63
C GLU A 28 4.70 24.63 -9.28
N LYS A 29 5.91 25.14 -9.03
CA LYS A 29 6.71 24.88 -7.83
C LYS A 29 5.99 25.43 -6.61
N GLN A 30 5.16 24.60 -5.98
CA GLN A 30 4.74 24.84 -4.60
C GLN A 30 5.81 24.26 -3.69
N THR A 31 6.43 25.14 -2.89
CA THR A 31 7.35 24.79 -1.82
C THR A 31 6.65 23.82 -0.87
N MET A 32 6.88 22.52 -1.06
CA MET A 32 6.40 21.50 -0.13
C MET A 32 7.20 21.69 1.16
N GLN A 33 6.56 22.27 2.17
CA GLN A 33 6.94 22.03 3.56
C GLN A 33 6.91 20.51 3.72
N GLU A 34 8.08 19.86 3.71
CA GLU A 34 8.24 18.42 3.86
C GLU A 34 7.93 18.04 5.32
N GLY A 35 6.68 18.20 5.71
CA GLY A 35 6.15 17.61 6.93
C GLY A 35 6.12 16.12 6.68
N LYS A 36 7.21 15.41 7.01
CA LYS A 36 7.23 13.94 7.07
C LYS A 36 6.00 13.50 7.82
N LYS A 37 5.02 12.93 7.11
CA LYS A 37 3.82 12.34 7.69
C LYS A 37 4.27 11.03 8.35
N MET A 38 4.85 11.14 9.55
CA MET A 38 5.34 9.99 10.31
C MET A 38 4.16 9.18 10.85
N ILE A 39 4.29 7.85 10.82
CA ILE A 39 3.34 6.97 11.50
C ILE A 39 3.47 7.20 13.01
N GLN A 40 2.34 7.36 13.69
CA GLN A 40 2.29 7.65 15.13
C GLN A 40 1.67 6.49 15.91
N VAL A 41 2.32 6.12 17.02
CA VAL A 41 1.80 5.11 17.94
C VAL A 41 0.50 5.60 18.59
N GLY A 42 -0.47 4.69 18.74
CA GLY A 42 -1.78 5.00 19.33
C GLY A 42 -2.74 5.77 18.40
N LYS A 43 -2.29 6.14 17.20
CA LYS A 43 -3.17 6.65 16.13
C LYS A 43 -3.60 5.51 15.21
N LYS A 44 -4.71 5.72 14.49
CA LYS A 44 -5.17 4.78 13.47
C LYS A 44 -4.07 4.60 12.41
N ALA A 45 -3.72 3.36 12.11
CA ALA A 45 -2.78 3.06 11.04
C ALA A 45 -3.30 3.58 9.68
N PRO A 46 -2.44 4.17 8.83
CA PRO A 46 -2.83 4.58 7.49
C PRO A 46 -3.36 3.39 6.68
N ASP A 47 -4.54 3.53 6.08
CA ASP A 47 -5.11 2.49 5.25
C ASP A 47 -4.41 2.46 3.88
N PHE A 48 -4.12 1.26 3.40
CA PHE A 48 -3.46 1.04 2.12
C PHE A 48 -4.04 -0.18 1.43
N THR A 49 -3.87 -0.20 0.12
CA THR A 49 -4.19 -1.32 -0.75
C THR A 49 -2.92 -1.75 -1.46
N ALA A 50 -2.60 -3.03 -1.42
CA ALA A 50 -1.41 -3.57 -2.04
C ALA A 50 -1.71 -4.93 -2.68
N PRO A 51 -1.22 -5.17 -3.90
CA PRO A 51 -1.26 -6.50 -4.49
C PRO A 51 -0.30 -7.42 -3.75
N GLY A 52 -0.69 -8.68 -3.60
CA GLY A 52 0.08 -9.71 -2.94
C GLY A 52 -0.18 -11.08 -3.55
N PHE A 53 0.60 -12.06 -3.11
CA PHE A 53 0.45 -13.45 -3.49
C PHE A 53 0.14 -14.28 -2.23
N HIS A 54 -0.97 -14.99 -2.25
CA HIS A 54 -1.44 -15.78 -1.11
C HIS A 54 -2.12 -17.05 -1.61
N LYS A 55 -1.74 -18.23 -1.09
CA LYS A 55 -2.35 -19.53 -1.47
C LYS A 55 -2.42 -19.73 -2.99
N ASP A 56 -1.29 -19.54 -3.67
CA ASP A 56 -1.15 -19.72 -5.13
C ASP A 56 -2.00 -18.80 -6.01
N ILE A 57 -2.60 -17.75 -5.44
CA ILE A 57 -3.37 -16.75 -6.17
C ILE A 57 -2.85 -15.33 -5.92
N PHE A 58 -3.02 -14.48 -6.94
CA PHE A 58 -2.81 -13.05 -6.81
C PHE A 58 -4.04 -12.41 -6.15
N VAL A 59 -3.81 -11.60 -5.13
CA VAL A 59 -4.87 -10.96 -4.36
C VAL A 59 -4.59 -9.47 -4.18
N ASN A 60 -5.64 -8.68 -4.01
CA ASN A 60 -5.55 -7.31 -3.56
C ASN A 60 -5.84 -7.24 -2.06
N VAL A 61 -4.85 -6.85 -1.28
CA VAL A 61 -4.93 -6.79 0.18
C VAL A 61 -5.19 -5.35 0.60
N LYS A 62 -6.25 -5.12 1.37
CA LYS A 62 -6.56 -3.83 1.98
C LYS A 62 -6.40 -3.93 3.50
N LEU A 63 -5.73 -2.96 4.14
CA LEU A 63 -5.54 -3.01 5.59
C LEU A 63 -6.88 -2.98 6.35
N SER A 64 -7.85 -2.19 5.89
CA SER A 64 -9.18 -2.12 6.49
C SER A 64 -9.99 -3.43 6.47
N ASP A 65 -9.65 -4.40 5.64
CA ASP A 65 -10.30 -5.72 5.64
C ASP A 65 -10.02 -6.54 6.90
N TYR A 66 -9.01 -6.15 7.68
CA TYR A 66 -8.58 -6.84 8.90
C TYR A 66 -9.02 -6.14 10.19
N LEU A 67 -9.91 -5.14 10.11
CA LEU A 67 -10.48 -4.49 11.28
C LEU A 67 -11.13 -5.50 12.23
N GLY A 68 -10.90 -5.34 13.53
CA GLY A 68 -11.35 -6.28 14.58
C GLY A 68 -10.41 -7.46 14.82
N LYS A 69 -9.30 -7.56 14.08
CA LYS A 69 -8.23 -8.55 14.31
C LYS A 69 -6.92 -7.85 14.64
N TRP A 70 -6.05 -8.54 15.37
CA TRP A 70 -4.66 -8.12 15.50
C TRP A 70 -3.91 -8.38 14.18
N VAL A 71 -3.16 -7.38 13.73
CA VAL A 71 -2.39 -7.43 12.48
C VAL A 71 -0.93 -7.10 12.79
N LEU A 72 -0.02 -7.93 12.29
CA LEU A 72 1.41 -7.67 12.29
C LEU A 72 1.83 -7.34 10.85
N LEU A 73 2.34 -6.12 10.63
CA LEU A 73 2.86 -5.68 9.33
C LEU A 73 4.38 -5.58 9.40
N CYS A 74 5.08 -6.39 8.60
CA CYS A 74 6.53 -6.43 8.54
C CYS A 74 7.01 -5.89 7.20
N PHE A 75 8.02 -5.03 7.23
CA PHE A 75 8.76 -4.61 6.04
C PHE A 75 10.13 -5.28 6.07
N TYR A 76 10.58 -5.76 4.91
CA TYR A 76 11.91 -6.34 4.75
C TYR A 76 12.58 -5.76 3.49
N PRO A 77 13.93 -5.76 3.40
CA PRO A 77 14.65 -4.98 2.38
C PRO A 77 14.47 -5.47 0.93
N GLY A 78 14.35 -6.78 0.72
CA GLY A 78 14.19 -7.35 -0.61
C GLY A 78 14.17 -8.88 -0.63
N ASP A 79 13.67 -9.42 -1.73
CA ASP A 79 13.67 -10.85 -2.01
C ASP A 79 15.05 -11.31 -2.52
N PHE A 80 15.41 -12.58 -2.23
CA PHE A 80 16.64 -13.22 -2.71
C PHE A 80 17.94 -12.47 -2.35
N THR A 81 17.96 -11.78 -1.21
CA THR A 81 19.17 -11.17 -0.65
C THR A 81 20.00 -12.19 0.13
N PHE A 82 21.27 -11.87 0.37
CA PHE A 82 22.14 -12.68 1.22
C PHE A 82 21.73 -12.58 2.70
N VAL A 83 21.94 -13.67 3.45
CA VAL A 83 21.82 -13.75 4.91
C VAL A 83 23.18 -13.61 5.59
#